data_AF-A0A3S0GNY8-F1
#
_entry.id   AF-A0A3S0GNY8-F1
#
_cell.length_a   1.000
_cell.length_b   1.000
_cell.length_c   1.000
_cell.angle_alpha   90.00
_cell.angle_beta   90.00
_cell.angle_gamma   90.00
#
_symmetry.space_group_name_H-M   'P 1'
#
loop_
_entity.id
_entity.type
_entity.pdbx_description
1 polymer ?
#
loop_
_entity_poly.entity_id
_entity_poly.type
_entity_poly.pdbx_seq_one_letter_code
_entity_poly.pdbx_strand_id
1 'polypeptide(L)'
;MSRVPDARDVARRELCRHGSEKDRGYKDRMRALRGMAFALAVAAAAGWVVPAHAQAEIYFGAISYSPSTGATGWGTDFPTREGAAAASQRNCRQYADDCEVVTWFKDGCGALAANAEDFESAWSPSKDDAEQRALRRCRASGRGCTVIRWVCTTNSFW
;
A
#
# COMPACT_ATOMS: atom_id res chain seq x y z
N MET A 1 -19.68 3.89 58.63
CA MET A 1 -19.85 2.62 57.91
C MET A 1 -18.89 2.62 56.71
N SER A 2 -17.70 2.04 56.87
CA SER A 2 -16.68 2.01 55.81
C SER A 2 -16.97 0.85 54.86
N ARG A 3 -17.18 1.13 53.57
CA ARG A 3 -17.39 0.08 52.55
C ARG A 3 -16.14 -0.79 52.47
N VAL A 4 -16.30 -2.09 52.70
CA VAL A 4 -15.28 -3.09 52.40
C VAL A 4 -15.11 -3.11 50.86
N PRO A 5 -13.90 -2.89 50.33
CA PRO A 5 -13.68 -2.92 48.89
C PRO A 5 -13.94 -4.33 48.33
N ASP A 6 -14.64 -4.39 47.21
CA ASP A 6 -14.94 -5.64 46.51
C ASP A 6 -13.64 -6.33 46.03
N ALA A 7 -13.62 -7.67 46.04
CA ALA A 7 -12.44 -8.45 45.65
C ALA A 7 -11.98 -8.14 44.21
N ARG A 8 -12.91 -7.74 43.33
CA ARG A 8 -12.59 -7.34 41.95
C ARG A 8 -11.89 -5.98 41.91
N ASP A 9 -12.23 -5.06 42.81
CA ASP A 9 -11.54 -3.76 42.93
C ASP A 9 -10.11 -3.93 43.44
N VAL A 10 -9.88 -4.87 44.35
CA VAL A 10 -8.53 -5.21 44.82
C VAL A 10 -7.70 -5.80 43.68
N ALA A 11 -8.25 -6.77 42.93
CA ALA A 11 -7.57 -7.38 41.80
C ALA A 11 -7.24 -6.37 40.68
N ARG A 12 -8.16 -5.43 40.38
CA ARG A 12 -7.95 -4.39 39.39
C ARG A 12 -6.82 -3.44 39.79
N ARG A 13 -6.72 -3.11 41.08
CA ARG A 13 -5.63 -2.27 41.62
C ARG A 13 -4.26 -2.95 41.51
N GLU A 14 -4.18 -4.25 41.75
CA GLU A 14 -2.93 -5.01 41.60
C GLU A 14 -2.46 -5.10 40.15
N LEU A 15 -3.38 -5.31 39.19
CA LEU A 15 -3.05 -5.31 37.76
C LEU A 15 -2.52 -3.95 37.29
N CYS A 16 -3.16 -2.84 37.72
CA CYS A 16 -2.65 -1.50 37.42
C CYS A 16 -1.28 -1.23 38.05
N ARG A 17 -1.05 -1.70 39.28
CA ARG A 17 0.24 -1.58 39.96
C ARG A 17 1.34 -2.33 39.21
N HIS A 18 1.05 -3.55 38.75
CA HIS A 18 2.02 -4.37 38.01
C HIS A 18 2.35 -3.79 36.62
N GLY A 19 1.40 -3.18 35.93
CA GLY A 19 1.65 -2.46 34.68
C GLY A 19 2.60 -1.27 34.85
N SER A 20 2.38 -0.46 35.90
CA SER A 20 3.24 0.71 36.19
C SER A 20 4.69 0.33 36.54
N GLU A 21 4.90 -0.84 37.17
CA GLU A 21 6.23 -1.35 37.51
C GLU A 21 7.03 -1.75 36.26
N LYS A 22 6.39 -2.42 35.28
CA LYS A 22 7.03 -2.78 34.00
C LYS A 22 7.42 -1.57 33.17
N ASP A 23 6.57 -0.54 33.13
CA ASP A 23 6.85 0.70 32.39
C ASP A 23 8.02 1.50 32.98
N ARG A 24 8.24 1.41 34.31
CA ARG A 24 9.39 2.05 34.98
C ARG A 24 10.70 1.38 34.56
N GLY A 25 10.74 0.05 34.53
CA GLY A 25 11.91 -0.71 34.07
C GLY A 25 12.28 -0.48 32.60
N TYR A 26 11.28 -0.32 31.72
CA TYR A 26 11.50 0.01 30.30
C TYR A 26 12.09 1.42 30.12
N LYS A 27 11.60 2.41 30.88
CA LYS A 27 12.10 3.80 30.84
C LYS A 27 13.51 3.93 31.41
N ASP A 28 13.86 3.17 32.45
CA ASP A 28 15.21 3.19 33.05
C ASP A 28 16.26 2.53 32.13
N ARG A 29 15.89 1.46 31.40
CA ARG A 29 16.75 0.88 30.35
C ARG A 29 16.98 1.83 29.18
N MET A 30 15.97 2.62 28.79
CA MET A 30 16.10 3.63 27.73
C MET A 30 16.91 4.87 28.15
N ARG A 31 17.06 5.14 29.45
CA ARG A 31 17.95 6.19 29.98
C ARG A 31 19.41 5.74 30.01
N ALA A 32 19.68 4.45 30.19
CA ALA A 32 21.03 3.87 30.09
C ALA A 32 21.60 3.86 28.66
N LEU A 33 20.75 3.96 27.62
CA LEU A 33 21.15 3.99 26.21
C LEU A 33 21.26 5.40 25.60
N ARG A 34 21.00 6.45 26.40
CA ARG A 34 21.09 7.87 25.99
C ARG A 34 22.31 8.61 26.55
N GLY A 35 23.21 7.91 27.25
CA GLY A 35 24.42 8.46 27.86
C GLY A 35 25.72 8.16 27.11
N MET A 36 25.66 7.78 25.82
CA MET A 36 26.85 7.43 25.03
C MET A 36 26.97 8.35 23.81
N ALA A 37 27.16 9.64 24.08
CA ALA A 37 27.65 10.59 23.10
C ALA A 37 28.76 11.43 23.75
N PHE A 38 29.83 11.60 22.99
CA PHE A 38 30.99 12.49 23.23
C PHE A 38 32.08 11.99 24.16
N ALA A 39 32.94 11.11 23.65
CA ALA A 39 34.35 11.43 23.43
C ALA A 39 35.08 10.21 22.85
N LEU A 40 35.55 10.29 21.60
CA LEU A 40 36.94 10.03 21.20
C LEU A 40 37.07 9.94 19.67
N ALA A 41 38.02 10.73 19.17
CA ALA A 41 38.78 10.58 17.92
C ALA A 41 38.11 10.94 16.58
N VAL A 42 38.24 12.23 16.23
CA VAL A 42 38.51 12.67 14.85
C VAL A 42 39.88 12.08 14.44
N ALA A 43 39.90 11.06 13.56
CA ALA A 43 41.01 10.73 12.66
C ALA A 43 40.72 9.46 11.82
N ALA A 44 40.02 9.61 10.68
CA ALA A 44 40.19 8.79 9.47
C ALA A 44 39.37 9.41 8.32
N ALA A 45 39.75 10.61 7.89
CA ALA A 45 39.28 11.19 6.64
C ALA A 45 40.02 10.53 5.46
N ALA A 46 39.63 9.31 5.07
CA ALA A 46 39.97 8.71 3.78
C ALA A 46 39.06 7.49 3.51
N GLY A 47 38.06 7.68 2.65
CA GLY A 47 37.68 6.64 1.69
C GLY A 47 36.72 5.54 2.14
N TRP A 48 35.50 5.88 2.54
CA TRP A 48 34.33 5.04 2.22
C TRP A 48 33.22 5.94 1.75
N VAL A 49 33.33 6.41 0.50
CA VAL A 49 32.14 6.86 -0.22
C VAL A 49 31.32 5.60 -0.42
N VAL A 50 30.32 5.35 0.43
CA VAL A 50 29.35 4.30 0.16
C VAL A 50 28.64 4.75 -1.11
N PRO A 51 28.79 4.06 -2.26
CA PRO A 51 28.01 4.43 -3.42
C PRO A 51 26.54 4.31 -3.02
N ALA A 52 25.82 5.43 -3.06
CA ALA A 52 24.38 5.40 -3.05
C ALA A 52 24.00 4.63 -4.32
N HIS A 53 23.71 3.34 -4.16
CA HIS A 53 23.20 2.54 -5.25
C HIS A 53 21.85 3.16 -5.57
N ALA A 54 21.76 3.90 -6.67
CA ALA A 54 20.48 4.32 -7.24
C ALA A 54 19.70 3.03 -7.50
N GLN A 55 18.88 2.63 -6.53
CA GLN A 55 17.93 1.54 -6.72
C GLN A 55 16.99 2.06 -7.81
N ALA A 56 16.81 1.30 -8.89
CA ALA A 56 15.71 1.61 -9.79
C ALA A 56 14.43 1.57 -8.95
N GLU A 57 13.78 2.73 -8.78
CA GLU A 57 12.55 2.84 -8.01
C GLU A 57 11.49 1.96 -8.68
N ILE A 58 11.00 0.94 -7.99
CA ILE A 58 9.95 0.08 -8.50
C ILE A 58 8.62 0.73 -8.17
N TYR A 59 7.80 0.98 -9.20
CA TYR A 59 6.49 1.57 -9.03
C TYR A 59 5.39 0.57 -9.29
N PHE A 60 4.37 0.61 -8.43
CA PHE A 60 3.17 -0.19 -8.55
C PHE A 60 1.98 0.67 -8.97
N GLY A 61 1.13 0.08 -9.80
CA GLY A 61 -0.16 0.64 -10.17
C GLY A 61 -1.28 -0.37 -10.00
N ALA A 62 -2.51 0.13 -9.88
CA ALA A 62 -3.72 -0.69 -9.81
C ALA A 62 -4.93 0.05 -10.37
N ILE A 63 -5.88 -0.71 -10.90
CA ILE A 63 -7.19 -0.24 -11.36
C ILE A 63 -8.26 -0.97 -10.54
N SER A 64 -9.24 -0.21 -10.08
CA SER A 64 -10.48 -0.71 -9.51
C SER A 64 -11.66 -0.36 -10.40
N TYR A 65 -12.68 -1.21 -10.41
CA TYR A 65 -13.88 -1.08 -11.22
C TYR A 65 -15.12 -1.45 -10.41
N SER A 66 -16.23 -0.78 -10.69
CA SER A 66 -17.57 -1.12 -10.22
C SER A 66 -18.36 -1.71 -11.39
N PRO A 67 -18.69 -3.02 -11.36
CA PRO A 67 -19.51 -3.63 -12.40
C PRO A 67 -20.92 -3.04 -12.50
N SER A 68 -21.52 -2.59 -11.38
CA SER A 68 -22.89 -2.07 -11.39
C SER A 68 -23.03 -0.67 -11.97
N THR A 69 -22.02 0.20 -11.82
CA THR A 69 -22.09 1.61 -12.25
C THR A 69 -21.17 1.95 -13.41
N GLY A 70 -20.18 1.10 -13.69
CA GLY A 70 -19.10 1.41 -14.63
C GLY A 70 -18.03 2.35 -14.04
N ALA A 71 -18.11 2.72 -12.76
CA ALA A 71 -17.13 3.60 -12.14
C ALA A 71 -15.73 2.96 -12.11
N THR A 72 -14.70 3.78 -12.34
CA THR A 72 -13.30 3.34 -12.31
C THR A 72 -12.50 4.18 -11.33
N GLY A 73 -11.54 3.58 -10.63
CA GLY A 73 -10.53 4.30 -9.86
C GLY A 73 -9.15 3.68 -10.05
N TRP A 74 -8.09 4.46 -9.86
CA TRP A 74 -6.72 3.99 -10.04
C TRP A 74 -5.77 4.59 -9.03
N GLY A 75 -4.64 3.93 -8.82
CA GLY A 75 -3.47 4.46 -8.11
C GLY A 75 -2.22 4.03 -8.86
N THR A 76 -1.28 4.94 -9.08
CA THR A 76 0.00 4.70 -9.76
C THR A 76 1.14 5.25 -8.91
N ASP A 77 2.36 4.82 -9.20
CA ASP A 77 3.59 5.33 -8.57
C ASP A 77 3.65 5.08 -7.06
N PHE A 78 2.98 4.03 -6.60
CA PHE A 78 3.09 3.59 -5.22
C PHE A 78 4.31 2.69 -5.03
N PRO A 79 4.99 2.76 -3.87
CA PRO A 79 6.12 1.89 -3.57
C PRO A 79 5.68 0.44 -3.27
N THR A 80 4.38 0.21 -3.07
CA THR A 80 3.82 -1.13 -2.80
C THR A 80 2.54 -1.38 -3.60
N ARG A 81 2.31 -2.66 -3.94
CA ARG A 81 1.08 -3.12 -4.59
C ARG A 81 -0.16 -2.80 -3.75
N GLU A 82 -0.07 -3.00 -2.43
CA GLU A 82 -1.17 -2.76 -1.49
C GLU A 82 -1.51 -1.26 -1.43
N GLY A 83 -0.51 -0.39 -1.49
CA GLY A 83 -0.70 1.05 -1.57
C GLY A 83 -1.46 1.46 -2.83
N ALA A 84 -1.04 0.93 -3.99
CA ALA A 84 -1.71 1.17 -5.27
C ALA A 84 -3.16 0.67 -5.26
N ALA A 85 -3.38 -0.56 -4.77
CA ALA A 85 -4.71 -1.16 -4.67
C ALA A 85 -5.64 -0.38 -3.72
N ALA A 86 -5.13 0.04 -2.56
CA ALA A 86 -5.91 0.84 -1.62
C ALA A 86 -6.26 2.22 -2.20
N ALA A 87 -5.34 2.85 -2.93
CA ALA A 87 -5.60 4.11 -3.62
C ALA A 87 -6.63 3.96 -4.75
N SER A 88 -6.51 2.92 -5.57
CA SER A 88 -7.48 2.66 -6.65
C SER A 88 -8.89 2.42 -6.10
N GLN A 89 -9.03 1.64 -5.03
CA GLN A 89 -10.32 1.42 -4.36
C GLN A 89 -10.90 2.72 -3.79
N ARG A 90 -10.09 3.49 -3.03
CA ARG A 90 -10.56 4.78 -2.49
C ARG A 90 -11.06 5.70 -3.58
N ASN A 91 -10.33 5.78 -4.69
CA ASN A 91 -10.68 6.65 -5.81
C ASN A 91 -11.96 6.19 -6.52
N CYS A 92 -12.15 4.88 -6.69
CA CYS A 92 -13.36 4.30 -7.26
C CYS A 92 -14.57 4.52 -6.35
N ARG A 93 -14.40 4.34 -5.03
CA ARG A 93 -15.47 4.47 -4.02
C ARG A 93 -16.05 5.85 -3.84
N GLN A 94 -15.47 6.87 -4.49
CA GLN A 94 -16.11 8.18 -4.58
C GLN A 94 -17.34 8.18 -5.50
N TYR A 95 -17.49 7.14 -6.32
CA TYR A 95 -18.52 7.06 -7.36
C TYR A 95 -19.38 5.79 -7.29
N ALA A 96 -18.95 4.74 -6.58
CA ALA A 96 -19.69 3.49 -6.42
C ALA A 96 -19.25 2.67 -5.19
N ASP A 97 -20.14 1.84 -4.64
CA ASP A 97 -19.86 1.10 -3.40
C ASP A 97 -19.27 -0.30 -3.63
N ASP A 98 -19.50 -0.90 -4.80
CA ASP A 98 -19.09 -2.26 -5.20
C ASP A 98 -17.73 -2.29 -5.94
N CYS A 99 -16.89 -1.29 -5.72
CA CYS A 99 -15.58 -1.22 -6.34
C CYS A 99 -14.64 -2.35 -5.90
N GLU A 100 -14.11 -3.08 -6.88
CA GLU A 100 -13.10 -4.13 -6.69
C GLU A 100 -11.82 -3.86 -7.49
N VAL A 101 -10.68 -4.37 -7.03
CA VAL A 101 -9.39 -4.23 -7.74
C VAL A 101 -9.34 -5.27 -8.85
N VAL A 102 -9.48 -4.81 -10.09
CA VAL A 102 -9.53 -5.69 -11.27
C VAL A 102 -8.15 -5.99 -11.84
N THR A 103 -7.16 -5.13 -11.60
CA THR A 103 -5.78 -5.41 -11.98
C THR A 103 -4.79 -4.60 -11.16
N TRP A 104 -3.57 -5.11 -11.06
CA TRP A 104 -2.40 -4.42 -10.54
C TRP A 104 -1.21 -4.72 -11.45
N PHE A 105 -0.23 -3.83 -11.45
CA PHE A 105 0.95 -3.92 -12.31
C PHE A 105 2.16 -3.27 -11.65
N LYS A 106 3.33 -3.59 -12.17
CA LYS A 106 4.63 -3.11 -11.69
C LYS A 106 5.43 -2.60 -12.89
N ASP A 107 5.97 -1.38 -12.80
CA ASP A 107 6.77 -0.73 -13.84
C ASP A 107 6.17 -0.91 -15.24
N GLY A 108 4.93 -0.43 -15.42
CA GLY A 108 4.17 -0.67 -16.63
C GLY A 108 2.81 -0.02 -16.63
N CYS A 109 1.93 -0.52 -17.49
CA CYS A 109 0.58 -0.04 -17.69
C CYS A 109 -0.45 -1.14 -17.45
N GLY A 110 -1.57 -0.78 -16.82
CA GLY A 110 -2.77 -1.59 -16.74
C GLY A 110 -3.86 -1.03 -17.65
N ALA A 111 -4.70 -1.91 -18.19
CA ALA A 111 -5.86 -1.57 -18.98
C ALA A 111 -7.08 -2.41 -18.58
N LEU A 112 -8.25 -1.81 -18.70
CA LEU A 112 -9.56 -2.39 -18.45
C LEU A 112 -10.43 -2.18 -19.70
N ALA A 113 -10.93 -3.28 -20.24
CA ALA A 113 -11.88 -3.29 -21.32
C ALA A 113 -13.21 -3.87 -20.83
N ALA A 114 -14.33 -3.30 -21.27
CA ALA A 114 -15.65 -3.75 -20.87
C ALA A 114 -16.62 -3.68 -22.06
N ASN A 115 -17.69 -4.44 -21.94
CA ASN A 115 -18.90 -4.34 -22.75
C ASN A 115 -20.11 -4.18 -21.80
N ALA A 116 -21.33 -4.36 -22.30
CA ALA A 116 -22.55 -4.19 -21.49
C ALA A 116 -22.78 -5.30 -20.46
N GLU A 117 -22.13 -6.46 -20.62
CA GLU A 117 -22.36 -7.69 -19.84
C GLU A 117 -21.14 -8.10 -19.03
N ASP A 118 -19.93 -7.83 -19.51
CA ASP A 118 -18.68 -8.35 -18.97
C ASP A 118 -17.51 -7.36 -19.08
N PHE A 119 -16.47 -7.58 -18.29
CA PHE A 119 -15.24 -6.79 -18.29
C PHE A 119 -14.00 -7.68 -18.10
N GLU A 120 -12.90 -7.24 -18.70
CA GLU A 120 -11.62 -7.92 -18.60
C GLU A 120 -10.49 -6.90 -18.48
N SER A 121 -9.44 -7.30 -17.77
CA SER A 121 -8.29 -6.44 -17.53
C SER A 121 -7.00 -7.13 -17.94
N ALA A 122 -5.99 -6.32 -18.21
CA ALA A 122 -4.64 -6.81 -18.46
C ALA A 122 -3.60 -5.76 -18.07
N TRP A 123 -2.34 -6.18 -18.04
CA TRP A 123 -1.22 -5.27 -17.91
C TRP A 123 -0.05 -5.70 -18.79
N SER A 124 0.82 -4.75 -19.08
CA SER A 124 2.07 -4.95 -19.81
C SER A 124 3.01 -3.77 -19.53
N PRO A 125 4.33 -3.88 -19.75
CA PRO A 125 5.25 -2.74 -19.67
C PRO A 125 4.89 -1.58 -20.61
N SER A 126 4.24 -1.87 -21.75
CA SER A 126 3.73 -0.88 -22.71
C SER A 126 2.21 -0.74 -22.63
N LYS A 127 1.73 0.49 -22.81
CA LYS A 127 0.30 0.83 -22.86
C LYS A 127 -0.43 0.04 -23.95
N ASP A 128 0.07 0.08 -25.18
CA ASP A 128 -0.60 -0.51 -26.35
C ASP A 128 -0.79 -2.01 -26.16
N ASP A 129 0.23 -2.68 -25.63
CA ASP A 129 0.17 -4.09 -25.28
C ASP A 129 -0.88 -4.38 -24.19
N ALA A 130 -0.95 -3.55 -23.15
CA ALA A 130 -1.92 -3.70 -22.08
C ALA A 130 -3.35 -3.56 -22.61
N GLU A 131 -3.62 -2.53 -23.41
CA GLU A 131 -4.92 -2.30 -24.04
C GLU A 131 -5.32 -3.44 -24.98
N GLN A 132 -4.41 -3.87 -25.86
CA GLN A 132 -4.69 -4.97 -26.78
C GLN A 132 -4.94 -6.28 -26.03
N ARG A 133 -4.20 -6.56 -24.94
CA ARG A 133 -4.43 -7.73 -24.10
C ARG A 133 -5.81 -7.69 -23.43
N ALA A 134 -6.20 -6.55 -22.86
CA ALA A 134 -7.50 -6.38 -22.23
C ALA A 134 -8.64 -6.54 -23.27
N LEU A 135 -8.52 -5.93 -24.44
CA LEU A 135 -9.49 -6.09 -25.53
C LEU A 135 -9.59 -7.53 -26.02
N ARG A 136 -8.46 -8.23 -26.20
CA ARG A 136 -8.46 -9.64 -26.62
C ARG A 136 -9.17 -10.52 -25.60
N ARG A 137 -8.91 -10.32 -24.31
CA ARG A 137 -9.58 -11.07 -23.23
C ARG A 137 -11.08 -10.78 -23.22
N CYS A 138 -11.47 -9.51 -23.22
CA CYS A 138 -12.89 -9.12 -23.24
C CYS A 138 -13.62 -9.71 -24.45
N ARG A 139 -13.00 -9.67 -25.64
CA ARG A 139 -13.57 -10.19 -26.88
C ARG A 139 -13.72 -11.72 -26.90
N ALA A 140 -13.00 -12.43 -26.04
CA ALA A 140 -13.18 -13.87 -25.87
C ALA A 140 -14.47 -14.18 -25.10
N SER A 141 -14.90 -13.28 -24.21
CA SER A 141 -16.12 -13.42 -23.40
C SER A 141 -17.36 -12.80 -24.04
N GLY A 142 -17.22 -11.85 -24.97
CA GLY A 142 -18.36 -11.19 -25.63
C GLY A 142 -18.00 -10.24 -26.77
N ARG A 143 -19.02 -9.59 -27.36
CA ARG A 143 -18.83 -8.57 -28.41
C ARG A 143 -18.94 -7.16 -27.83
N GLY A 144 -18.55 -6.14 -28.61
CA GLY A 144 -18.71 -4.74 -28.21
C GLY A 144 -17.71 -4.24 -27.17
N CYS A 145 -16.64 -4.99 -26.92
CA CYS A 145 -15.60 -4.59 -25.98
C CYS A 145 -14.85 -3.34 -26.42
N THR A 146 -14.76 -2.37 -25.51
CA THR A 146 -13.93 -1.17 -25.64
C THR A 146 -13.05 -1.01 -24.41
N VAL A 147 -11.90 -0.34 -24.58
CA VAL A 147 -11.07 0.06 -23.44
C VAL A 147 -11.76 1.24 -22.75
N ILE A 148 -12.14 1.06 -21.50
CA ILE A 148 -12.78 2.12 -20.70
C ILE A 148 -11.78 2.81 -19.76
N ARG A 149 -10.64 2.18 -19.48
CA ARG A 149 -9.56 2.77 -18.68
C ARG A 149 -8.21 2.16 -19.01
N TRP A 150 -7.19 3.00 -19.06
CA TRP A 150 -5.78 2.61 -18.98
C TRP A 150 -5.04 3.59 -18.07
N VAL A 151 -4.00 3.11 -17.39
CA VAL A 151 -3.10 3.93 -16.56
C VAL A 151 -1.71 3.31 -16.52
N CYS A 152 -0.68 4.14 -16.38
CA CYS A 152 0.71 3.73 -16.37
C CYS A 152 1.43 4.29 -15.14
N THR A 153 2.43 3.56 -14.64
CA THR A 153 3.43 4.10 -13.73
C THR A 153 4.45 4.93 -14.50
N THR A 154 5.15 5.83 -13.82
CA THR A 154 6.21 6.69 -14.35
C THR A 154 7.32 5.91 -15.07
N ASN A 155 7.62 4.68 -14.62
CA ASN A 155 8.62 3.81 -15.22
C ASN A 155 8.10 2.90 -16.35
N SER A 156 6.93 3.17 -16.92
CA SER A 156 6.45 2.44 -18.10
C SER A 156 7.24 2.82 -19.36
N PHE A 157 7.49 1.84 -20.23
CA PHE A 157 8.05 2.10 -21.56
C PHE A 157 6.91 2.51 -22.51
N TRP A 158 6.97 3.73 -23.04
CA TRP A 158 5.98 4.32 -23.94
C TRP A 158 6.19 3.89 -25.39
#